data_AF-A0A7S2STR8-F1
#
_entry.id   AF-A0A7S2STR8-F1
#
_cell.length_a   1.000
_cell.length_b   1.000
_cell.length_c   1.000
_cell.angle_alpha   90.00
_cell.angle_beta   90.00
_cell.angle_gamma   90.00
#
_symmetry.space_group_name_H-M   'P 1'
#
loop_
_entity.id
_entity.type
_entity.pdbx_description
1 polymer ?
#
loop_
_entity_poly.entity_id
_entity_poly.type
_entity_poly.pdbx_seq_one_letter_code
_entity_poly.pdbx_strand_id
1 'polypeptide(L)'
;SEGERMIIGAACSEVFSGPRLAKVLRPAMELQRQALECLESGSPAPCLSQHTSTGVTPALELFLERLEPHLPWATARDGVDDWFVTVQLEGASAVWAACDLLLQLKHRNNDEMLSSHRCKVAVGAHSYHGPGFSSYGSTEPMGPKQHQIKYPVPSAMARFQGESDEAFHARMTQEIDEFLDANSHEIGVLLVEPQWGSSLAAQMWPPQVLRHLVQGAQERGILVCSDEIMCGLGRHGKGT
;
A
#
# COMPACT_ATOMS: atom_id res chain seq x y z
N SER A 1 -37.96 -8.45 9.35
CA SER A 1 -37.12 -8.23 8.15
C SER A 1 -35.74 -8.77 8.49
N GLU A 2 -35.27 -9.78 7.77
CA GLU A 2 -33.89 -10.22 7.88
C GLU A 2 -33.01 -9.11 7.28
N GLY A 3 -32.37 -8.33 8.14
CA GLY A 3 -31.47 -7.28 7.72
C GLY A 3 -30.29 -7.89 6.99
N GLU A 4 -30.06 -7.43 5.77
CA GLU A 4 -28.92 -7.80 4.94
C GLU A 4 -27.62 -7.42 5.69
N ARG A 5 -26.87 -8.43 6.15
CA ARG A 5 -25.61 -8.24 6.86
C ARG A 5 -24.48 -8.26 5.85
N MET A 6 -23.98 -7.08 5.50
CA MET A 6 -22.78 -6.95 4.68
C MET A 6 -21.54 -7.01 5.60
N ILE A 7 -20.75 -8.07 5.48
CA ILE A 7 -19.46 -8.17 6.17
C ILE A 7 -18.43 -7.38 5.36
N ILE A 8 -18.02 -6.23 5.88
CA ILE A 8 -16.90 -5.45 5.34
C ILE A 8 -15.67 -5.72 6.20
N GLY A 9 -14.59 -6.23 5.60
CA GLY A 9 -13.31 -6.39 6.29
C GLY A 9 -13.06 -7.74 6.96
N ALA A 10 -13.73 -8.83 6.56
CA ALA A 10 -13.31 -10.20 6.95
C ALA A 10 -12.05 -10.64 6.18
N ALA A 11 -10.94 -9.94 6.40
CA ALA A 11 -9.64 -10.27 5.84
C ALA A 11 -8.96 -11.48 6.52
N CYS A 12 -9.65 -12.20 7.41
CA CYS A 12 -9.30 -13.60 7.70
C CYS A 12 -10.06 -14.47 6.69
N SER A 13 -9.48 -14.65 5.50
CA SER A 13 -10.13 -15.43 4.45
C SER A 13 -10.43 -16.85 4.96
N GLU A 14 -11.65 -17.34 4.75
CA GLU A 14 -11.96 -18.78 4.86
C GLU A 14 -11.04 -19.62 3.95
N VAL A 15 -10.44 -18.98 2.94
CA VAL A 15 -9.43 -19.52 2.02
C VAL A 15 -8.15 -19.96 2.77
N PHE A 16 -7.72 -19.22 3.78
CA PHE A 16 -6.56 -19.55 4.64
C PHE A 16 -7.02 -19.96 6.05
N SER A 17 -7.86 -20.98 6.12
CA SER A 17 -8.25 -21.61 7.39
C SER A 17 -8.04 -23.14 7.36
N GLY A 18 -8.01 -23.76 8.54
CA GLY A 18 -7.95 -25.22 8.69
C GLY A 18 -6.79 -25.88 7.92
N PRO A 19 -7.04 -26.97 7.15
CA PRO A 19 -5.99 -27.67 6.41
C PRO A 19 -5.25 -26.80 5.37
N ARG A 20 -5.90 -25.77 4.81
CA ARG A 20 -5.27 -24.87 3.82
C ARG A 20 -4.25 -23.98 4.50
N LEU A 21 -4.60 -23.37 5.64
CA LEU A 21 -3.66 -22.62 6.46
C LEU A 21 -2.50 -23.51 6.93
N ALA A 22 -2.80 -24.72 7.39
CA ALA A 22 -1.77 -25.68 7.80
C ALA A 22 -0.80 -26.00 6.64
N LYS A 23 -1.29 -26.14 5.40
CA LYS A 23 -0.44 -26.34 4.22
C LYS A 23 0.49 -25.16 3.96
N VAL A 24 0.00 -23.93 4.15
CA VAL A 24 0.80 -22.69 3.98
C VAL A 24 1.84 -22.55 5.10
N LEU A 25 1.47 -22.84 6.34
CA LEU A 25 2.36 -22.67 7.50
C LEU A 25 3.39 -23.80 7.67
N ARG A 26 3.08 -25.02 7.20
CA ARG A 26 3.92 -26.21 7.43
C ARG A 26 5.36 -26.07 6.97
N PRO A 27 5.69 -25.51 5.78
CA PRO A 27 7.09 -25.34 5.38
C PRO A 27 7.91 -24.49 6.36
N ALA A 28 7.33 -23.39 6.87
CA ALA A 28 8.00 -22.53 7.84
C ALA A 28 8.19 -23.24 9.20
N MET A 29 7.17 -23.96 9.67
CA MET A 29 7.26 -24.72 10.93
C MET A 29 8.30 -25.84 10.85
N GLU A 30 8.39 -26.53 9.71
CA GLU A 30 9.37 -27.58 9.48
C GLU A 30 10.80 -27.03 9.43
N LEU A 31 11.01 -25.89 8.78
CA LEU A 31 12.30 -25.20 8.77
C LEU A 31 12.73 -24.77 10.19
N GLN A 32 11.79 -24.23 10.98
CA GLN A 32 12.05 -23.85 12.38
C GLN A 32 12.39 -25.06 13.25
N ARG A 33 11.67 -26.17 13.08
CA ARG A 33 11.93 -27.44 13.79
C ARG A 33 13.32 -27.96 13.47
N GLN A 34 13.69 -28.03 12.20
CA GLN A 34 15.03 -28.46 11.77
C GLN A 34 16.14 -27.58 12.33
N ALA A 35 15.94 -26.25 12.31
CA ALA A 35 16.89 -25.32 12.92
C ALA A 35 17.08 -25.58 14.40
N LEU A 36 15.99 -25.79 15.15
CA LEU A 36 16.04 -26.06 16.58
C LEU A 36 16.79 -27.37 16.88
N GLU A 37 16.50 -28.45 16.15
CA GLU A 37 17.17 -29.76 16.33
C GLU A 37 18.68 -29.69 16.04
N CYS A 38 19.07 -28.94 15.00
CA CYS A 38 20.49 -28.69 14.72
C CYS A 38 21.16 -27.90 15.85
N LEU A 39 20.51 -26.84 16.35
CA LEU A 39 21.05 -26.02 17.44
C LEU A 39 21.18 -26.82 18.75
N GLU A 40 20.18 -27.62 19.11
CA GLU A 40 20.18 -28.47 20.30
C GLU A 40 21.28 -29.55 20.25
N SER A 41 21.56 -30.07 19.06
CA SER A 41 22.62 -31.07 18.84
C SER A 41 24.01 -30.49 18.61
N GLY A 42 24.16 -29.15 18.61
CA GLY A 42 25.43 -28.48 18.31
C GLY A 42 25.89 -28.60 16.84
N SER A 43 24.98 -28.95 15.94
CA SER A 43 25.23 -29.07 14.50
C SER A 43 24.97 -27.74 13.77
N PRO A 44 25.56 -27.52 12.58
CA PRO A 44 25.21 -26.37 11.74
C PRO A 44 23.70 -26.34 11.44
N ALA A 45 23.05 -25.21 11.72
CA ALA A 45 21.62 -25.04 11.54
C ALA A 45 21.30 -24.22 10.27
N PRO A 46 20.17 -24.50 9.59
CA PRO A 46 19.69 -23.65 8.51
C PRO A 46 19.44 -22.21 8.98
N CYS A 47 19.76 -21.25 8.12
CA CYS A 47 19.58 -19.83 8.40
C CYS A 47 18.09 -19.46 8.37
N LEU A 48 17.52 -19.13 9.53
CA LEU A 48 16.12 -18.70 9.64
C LEU A 48 15.91 -17.23 9.26
N SER A 49 16.96 -16.42 9.39
CA SER A 49 16.95 -15.01 9.05
C SER A 49 18.32 -14.62 8.53
N GLN A 50 18.37 -14.22 7.28
CA GLN A 50 19.57 -13.73 6.62
C GLN A 50 19.43 -12.22 6.45
N HIS A 51 20.48 -11.48 6.81
CA HIS A 51 20.52 -10.07 6.50
C HIS A 51 20.55 -9.92 4.97
N THR A 52 19.63 -9.15 4.39
CA THR A 52 19.41 -9.07 2.93
C THR A 52 20.64 -8.66 2.15
N SER A 53 21.58 -7.93 2.76
CA SER A 53 22.87 -7.59 2.15
C SER A 53 23.82 -8.78 1.93
N THR A 54 23.49 -9.96 2.47
CA THR A 54 24.32 -11.17 2.39
C THR A 54 23.73 -12.24 1.47
N GLY A 55 22.51 -12.03 0.95
CA GLY A 55 21.82 -12.97 0.06
C GLY A 55 20.33 -13.11 0.38
N VAL A 56 19.66 -13.96 -0.42
CA VAL A 56 18.25 -14.30 -0.31
C VAL A 56 18.14 -15.70 0.29
N THR A 57 17.31 -15.88 1.31
CA THR A 57 17.07 -17.23 1.85
C THR A 57 16.23 -18.05 0.87
N PRO A 58 16.33 -19.39 0.85
CA PRO A 58 15.48 -20.23 0.00
C PRO A 58 13.97 -19.99 0.20
N ALA A 59 13.56 -19.65 1.43
CA ALA A 59 12.18 -19.32 1.73
C ALA A 59 11.74 -17.99 1.11
N LEU A 60 12.59 -16.96 1.15
CA LEU A 60 12.32 -15.68 0.50
C LEU A 60 12.35 -15.84 -1.03
N GLU A 61 13.32 -16.57 -1.58
CA GLU A 61 13.41 -16.85 -3.02
C GLU A 61 12.12 -17.48 -3.55
N LEU A 62 11.66 -18.56 -2.91
CA LEU A 62 10.39 -19.20 -3.28
C LEU A 62 9.21 -18.23 -3.17
N PHE A 63 9.18 -17.36 -2.16
CA PHE A 63 8.13 -16.34 -2.05
C PHE A 63 8.17 -15.36 -3.23
N LEU A 64 9.36 -14.87 -3.62
CA LEU A 64 9.54 -13.97 -4.78
C LEU A 64 9.08 -14.63 -6.08
N GLU A 65 9.49 -15.88 -6.32
CA GLU A 65 9.08 -16.67 -7.50
C GLU A 65 7.56 -16.81 -7.60
N ARG A 66 6.87 -16.93 -6.45
CA ARG A 66 5.40 -17.03 -6.42
C ARG A 66 4.71 -15.67 -6.52
N LEU A 67 5.34 -14.61 -6.04
CA LEU A 67 4.79 -13.26 -6.09
C LEU A 67 4.89 -12.67 -7.48
N GLU A 68 6.02 -12.87 -8.16
CA GLU A 68 6.35 -12.21 -9.44
C GLU A 68 5.25 -12.34 -10.50
N PRO A 69 4.65 -13.51 -10.78
CA PRO A 69 3.58 -13.63 -11.78
C PRO A 69 2.31 -12.82 -11.47
N HIS A 70 2.14 -12.39 -10.21
CA HIS A 70 1.00 -11.59 -9.77
C HIS A 70 1.29 -10.08 -9.77
N LEU A 71 2.53 -9.66 -10.05
CA LEU A 71 2.88 -8.25 -10.14
C LEU A 71 2.29 -7.64 -11.41
N PRO A 72 1.74 -6.41 -11.36
CA PRO A 72 1.02 -5.81 -12.48
C PRO A 72 1.91 -5.57 -13.72
N TRP A 73 3.23 -5.54 -13.56
CA TRP A 73 4.20 -5.39 -14.64
C TRP A 73 4.78 -6.72 -15.17
N ALA A 74 4.47 -7.87 -14.57
CA ALA A 74 5.02 -9.15 -15.03
C ALA A 74 4.59 -9.54 -16.46
N THR A 75 3.48 -8.98 -16.93
CA THR A 75 2.98 -9.11 -18.31
C THR A 75 3.37 -7.94 -19.22
N ALA A 76 3.76 -6.79 -18.65
CA ALA A 76 4.20 -5.60 -19.36
C ALA A 76 5.72 -5.69 -19.62
N ARG A 77 6.12 -6.65 -20.45
CA ARG A 77 7.54 -6.98 -20.73
C ARG A 77 8.33 -5.94 -21.52
N ASP A 78 7.80 -4.74 -21.76
CA ASP A 78 8.52 -3.69 -22.47
C ASP A 78 8.94 -2.58 -21.48
N GLY A 79 10.14 -2.70 -20.91
CA GLY A 79 10.86 -1.59 -20.28
C GLY A 79 10.83 -1.48 -18.75
N VAL A 80 10.30 -2.46 -18.01
CA VAL A 80 10.49 -2.57 -16.56
C VAL A 80 11.54 -3.64 -16.29
N ASP A 81 12.81 -3.24 -16.28
CA ASP A 81 13.94 -4.16 -16.14
C ASP A 81 14.32 -4.47 -14.67
N ASP A 82 13.77 -3.72 -13.70
CA ASP A 82 14.16 -3.85 -12.29
C ASP A 82 12.98 -3.64 -11.34
N TRP A 83 12.86 -4.52 -10.34
CA TRP A 83 11.94 -4.39 -9.22
C TRP A 83 12.61 -4.93 -7.95
N PHE A 84 12.25 -4.35 -6.82
CA PHE A 84 12.71 -4.83 -5.52
C PHE A 84 11.51 -5.00 -4.59
N VAL A 85 11.70 -5.76 -3.52
CA VAL A 85 10.73 -5.88 -2.44
C VAL A 85 11.38 -5.58 -1.10
N THR A 86 10.64 -4.89 -0.24
CA THR A 86 10.95 -4.76 1.18
C THR A 86 9.87 -5.50 1.97
N VAL A 87 10.26 -6.50 2.76
CA VAL A 87 9.30 -7.28 3.56
C VAL A 87 9.17 -6.64 4.95
N GLN A 88 7.94 -6.30 5.32
CA GLN A 88 7.59 -5.76 6.64
C GLN A 88 6.63 -6.73 7.36
N LEU A 89 6.54 -6.61 8.68
CA LEU A 89 5.71 -7.51 9.50
C LEU A 89 4.21 -7.22 9.38
N GLU A 90 3.83 -5.95 9.19
CA GLU A 90 2.44 -5.55 9.08
C GLU A 90 2.26 -4.32 8.17
N GLY A 91 1.00 -3.93 7.94
CA GLY A 91 0.64 -2.92 6.94
C GLY A 91 1.15 -1.52 7.23
N ALA A 92 1.09 -1.04 8.48
CA ALA A 92 1.54 0.32 8.83
C ALA A 92 3.05 0.50 8.60
N SER A 93 3.86 -0.48 9.01
CA SER A 93 5.30 -0.52 8.76
C SER A 93 5.63 -0.66 7.27
N ALA A 94 4.82 -1.40 6.50
CA ALA A 94 4.92 -1.45 5.04
C ALA A 94 4.73 -0.08 4.40
N VAL A 95 3.67 0.65 4.77
CA VAL A 95 3.41 2.00 4.26
C VAL A 95 4.53 2.96 4.63
N TRP A 96 5.00 2.93 5.88
CA TRP A 96 6.12 3.77 6.33
C TRP A 96 7.39 3.51 5.53
N ALA A 97 7.79 2.23 5.41
CA ALA A 97 8.98 1.85 4.67
C ALA A 97 8.88 2.25 3.20
N ALA A 98 7.69 2.10 2.59
CA ALA A 98 7.45 2.53 1.21
C ALA A 98 7.60 4.05 1.04
N CYS A 99 7.00 4.85 1.92
CA CYS A 99 7.10 6.32 1.85
C CYS A 99 8.54 6.80 2.06
N ASP A 100 9.23 6.27 3.08
CA ASP A 100 10.63 6.60 3.35
C ASP A 100 11.53 6.27 2.15
N LEU A 101 11.38 5.06 1.61
CA LEU A 101 12.15 4.64 0.44
C LEU A 101 11.88 5.49 -0.80
N LEU A 102 10.61 5.79 -1.10
CA LEU A 102 10.26 6.63 -2.24
C LEU A 102 10.83 8.05 -2.08
N LEU A 103 10.77 8.61 -0.88
CA LEU A 103 11.41 9.90 -0.59
C LEU A 103 12.93 9.81 -0.79
N GLN A 104 13.60 8.76 -0.31
CA GLN A 104 15.04 8.57 -0.53
C GLN A 104 15.41 8.42 -2.02
N LEU A 105 14.64 7.63 -2.78
CA LEU A 105 14.82 7.45 -4.23
C LEU A 105 14.66 8.77 -4.98
N LYS A 106 13.67 9.58 -4.60
CA LYS A 106 13.44 10.91 -5.19
C LYS A 106 14.65 11.83 -5.00
N HIS A 107 15.22 11.85 -3.80
CA HIS A 107 16.39 12.68 -3.50
C HIS A 107 17.66 12.19 -4.18
N ARG A 108 17.87 10.86 -4.27
CA ARG A 108 19.04 10.28 -4.95
C ARG A 108 19.11 10.65 -6.42
N ASN A 109 17.97 10.79 -7.10
CA ASN A 109 17.92 11.10 -8.53
C ASN A 109 18.13 12.59 -8.85
N ASN A 110 18.10 13.48 -7.85
CA ASN A 110 18.15 14.93 -8.04
C ASN A 110 19.50 15.58 -7.66
N ASP A 111 20.51 14.81 -7.24
CA ASP A 111 21.84 15.29 -6.76
C ASP A 111 21.79 16.34 -5.61
N GLU A 112 20.60 16.72 -5.14
CA GLU A 112 20.36 17.65 -4.04
C GLU A 112 20.09 16.88 -2.74
N MET A 113 21.03 16.97 -1.80
CA MET A 113 20.97 16.40 -0.45
C MET A 113 19.78 16.95 0.33
N LEU A 114 18.67 16.20 0.48
CA LEU A 114 17.50 16.43 1.38
C LEU A 114 16.93 17.87 1.49
N SER A 115 17.38 18.80 0.64
CA SER A 115 17.01 20.22 0.62
C SER A 115 15.78 20.48 -0.23
N SER A 116 15.25 19.45 -0.88
CA SER A 116 14.02 19.55 -1.64
C SER A 116 12.86 19.75 -0.67
N HIS A 117 12.09 20.83 -0.87
CA HIS A 117 10.83 21.10 -0.16
C HIS A 117 9.80 19.95 -0.30
N ARG A 118 10.02 18.99 -1.21
CA ARG A 118 9.14 17.84 -1.50
C ARG A 118 9.34 16.66 -0.55
N CYS A 119 9.16 16.89 0.74
CA CYS A 119 9.33 15.87 1.78
C CYS A 119 8.01 15.37 2.39
N LYS A 120 6.87 15.99 2.04
CA LYS A 120 5.57 15.63 2.61
C LYS A 120 4.90 14.50 1.83
N VAL A 121 4.02 13.79 2.51
CA VAL A 121 3.18 12.73 1.95
C VAL A 121 1.74 13.23 1.85
N ALA A 122 1.18 13.17 0.64
CA ALA A 122 -0.23 13.45 0.41
C ALA A 122 -1.06 12.18 0.67
N VAL A 123 -2.10 12.28 1.51
CA VAL A 123 -2.99 11.18 1.88
C VAL A 123 -4.46 11.58 1.72
N GLY A 124 -5.35 10.62 1.46
CA GLY A 124 -6.77 10.92 1.34
C GLY A 124 -7.38 11.40 2.66
N ALA A 125 -8.27 12.39 2.62
CA ALA A 125 -8.89 12.94 3.84
C ALA A 125 -9.62 11.88 4.72
N HIS A 126 -10.01 10.75 4.15
CA HIS A 126 -10.64 9.62 4.85
C HIS A 126 -9.90 8.28 4.68
N SER A 127 -8.62 8.33 4.31
CA SER A 127 -7.81 7.13 4.06
C SER A 127 -7.36 6.45 5.35
N TYR A 128 -7.12 5.14 5.27
CA TYR A 128 -6.46 4.37 6.33
C TYR A 128 -5.23 3.65 5.78
N HIS A 129 -4.09 4.17 6.17
CA HIS A 129 -2.78 3.59 5.92
C HIS A 129 -2.14 3.11 7.22
N GLY A 130 -2.95 2.58 8.15
CA GLY A 130 -2.56 2.27 9.53
C GLY A 130 -3.00 3.33 10.55
N PRO A 131 -2.65 3.15 11.84
CA PRO A 131 -3.09 4.05 12.90
C PRO A 131 -2.65 5.49 12.66
N GLY A 132 -3.54 6.42 12.96
CA GLY A 132 -3.31 7.84 12.80
C GLY A 132 -2.09 8.41 13.52
N PHE A 133 -1.65 7.82 14.63
CA PHE A 133 -0.50 8.34 15.38
C PHE A 133 0.83 7.76 14.90
N SER A 134 0.84 6.48 14.52
CA SER A 134 2.04 5.71 14.22
C SER A 134 2.17 5.34 12.74
N SER A 135 1.32 5.90 11.88
CA SER A 135 1.26 5.65 10.43
C SER A 135 0.61 6.81 9.69
N TYR A 136 0.37 6.66 8.39
CA TYR A 136 -0.21 7.68 7.50
C TYR A 136 -1.74 7.71 7.46
N GLY A 137 -2.43 7.13 8.45
CA GLY A 137 -3.89 7.22 8.56
C GLY A 137 -4.38 8.67 8.71
N SER A 138 -5.54 8.98 8.14
CA SER A 138 -6.08 10.34 8.10
C SER A 138 -6.67 10.82 9.44
N THR A 139 -7.08 9.89 10.31
CA THR A 139 -7.54 10.18 11.68
C THR A 139 -6.38 10.70 12.52
N GLU A 140 -6.55 11.80 13.24
CA GLU A 140 -5.48 12.48 13.97
C GLU A 140 -5.85 12.69 15.45
N PRO A 141 -5.98 11.60 16.25
CA PRO A 141 -6.45 11.70 17.63
C PRO A 141 -5.49 12.49 18.53
N MET A 142 -4.22 12.64 18.12
CA MET A 142 -3.17 13.34 18.84
C MET A 142 -2.81 14.69 18.19
N GLY A 143 -3.59 15.17 17.22
CA GLY A 143 -3.35 16.41 16.50
C GLY A 143 -2.70 16.22 15.11
N PRO A 144 -2.55 17.33 14.36
CA PRO A 144 -2.14 17.30 12.96
C PRO A 144 -0.68 16.89 12.79
N LYS A 145 -0.39 16.15 11.72
CA LYS A 145 0.98 15.77 11.36
C LYS A 145 1.60 16.79 10.41
N GLN A 146 2.82 17.23 10.72
CA GLN A 146 3.53 18.20 9.88
C GLN A 146 4.00 17.64 8.53
N HIS A 147 4.24 16.32 8.46
CA HIS A 147 4.76 15.63 7.28
C HIS A 147 3.65 15.08 6.35
N GLN A 148 2.39 15.37 6.65
CA GLN A 148 1.23 14.83 5.95
C GLN A 148 0.32 15.96 5.46
N ILE A 149 -0.20 15.86 4.25
CA ILE A 149 -1.20 16.78 3.69
C ILE A 149 -2.40 15.97 3.21
N LYS A 150 -3.61 16.44 3.48
CA LYS A 150 -4.83 15.73 3.12
C LYS A 150 -5.36 16.23 1.77
N TYR A 151 -5.58 15.32 0.82
CA TYR A 151 -6.22 15.61 -0.45
C TYR A 151 -7.71 15.22 -0.44
N PRO A 152 -8.56 15.87 -1.26
CA PRO A 152 -9.99 15.59 -1.31
C PRO A 152 -10.27 14.20 -1.89
N VAL A 153 -11.23 13.48 -1.30
CA VAL A 153 -11.57 12.09 -1.70
C VAL A 153 -13.04 11.99 -2.14
N PRO A 154 -13.36 11.23 -3.21
CA PRO A 154 -14.73 11.04 -3.69
C PRO A 154 -15.49 10.06 -2.79
N SER A 155 -15.73 10.45 -1.54
CA SER A 155 -16.46 9.66 -0.55
C SER A 155 -17.97 9.94 -0.60
N ALA A 156 -18.78 8.97 -0.19
CA ALA A 156 -20.22 9.19 -0.01
C ALA A 156 -20.54 10.37 0.94
N MET A 157 -19.66 10.64 1.91
CA MET A 157 -19.79 11.77 2.85
C MET A 157 -19.52 13.13 2.20
N ALA A 158 -18.76 13.18 1.10
CA ALA A 158 -18.42 14.40 0.38
C ALA A 158 -19.46 14.79 -0.68
N ARG A 159 -20.45 13.95 -0.93
CA ARG A 159 -21.46 14.16 -1.97
C ARG A 159 -22.58 15.07 -1.46
N PHE A 160 -22.95 16.08 -2.26
CA PHE A 160 -24.08 16.93 -1.92
C PHE A 160 -25.41 16.24 -2.18
N GLN A 161 -26.44 16.63 -1.42
CA GLN A 161 -27.77 16.07 -1.57
C GLN A 161 -28.33 16.41 -2.96
N GLY A 162 -28.72 15.37 -3.72
CA GLY A 162 -29.26 15.52 -5.08
C GLY A 162 -28.21 15.75 -6.17
N GLU A 163 -26.92 15.75 -5.84
CA GLU A 163 -25.83 15.88 -6.81
C GLU A 163 -25.78 14.64 -7.72
N SER A 164 -25.74 14.83 -9.05
CA SER A 164 -25.57 13.72 -9.99
C SER A 164 -24.14 13.15 -9.90
N ASP A 165 -23.92 11.93 -10.41
CA ASP A 165 -22.58 11.33 -10.42
C ASP A 165 -21.60 12.18 -11.25
N GLU A 166 -22.06 12.73 -12.38
CA GLU A 166 -21.26 13.57 -13.27
C GLU A 166 -20.85 14.88 -12.59
N ALA A 167 -21.81 15.56 -11.93
CA ALA A 167 -21.53 16.78 -11.19
C ALA A 167 -20.57 16.53 -10.03
N PHE A 168 -20.78 15.43 -9.29
CA PHE A 168 -19.91 15.01 -8.19
C PHE A 168 -18.49 14.73 -8.68
N HIS A 169 -18.31 13.92 -9.74
CA HIS A 169 -16.99 13.60 -10.27
C HIS A 169 -16.28 14.82 -10.85
N ALA A 170 -16.99 15.73 -11.52
CA ALA A 170 -16.42 16.96 -12.06
C ALA A 170 -15.90 17.87 -10.93
N ARG A 171 -16.70 18.07 -9.88
CA ARG A 171 -16.28 18.83 -8.69
C ARG A 171 -15.08 18.18 -8.00
N MET A 172 -15.10 16.87 -7.79
CA MET A 172 -13.97 16.15 -7.18
C MET A 172 -12.69 16.31 -8.00
N THR A 173 -12.78 16.27 -9.32
CA THR A 173 -11.65 16.49 -10.23
C THR A 173 -11.08 17.91 -10.07
N GLN A 174 -11.96 18.92 -10.03
CA GLN A 174 -11.55 20.30 -9.80
C GLN A 174 -10.88 20.49 -8.43
N GLU A 175 -11.45 19.95 -7.36
CA GLU A 175 -10.87 20.04 -6.02
C GLU A 175 -9.49 19.36 -5.94
N ILE A 176 -9.30 18.26 -6.68
CA ILE A 176 -8.00 17.58 -6.82
C ILE A 176 -6.98 18.49 -7.53
N ASP A 177 -7.37 19.15 -8.62
CA ASP A 177 -6.47 20.07 -9.34
C ASP A 177 -6.06 21.25 -8.44
N GLU A 178 -7.02 21.87 -7.75
CA GLU A 178 -6.77 22.95 -6.80
C GLU A 178 -5.80 22.50 -5.68
N PHE A 179 -5.98 21.28 -5.15
CA PHE A 179 -5.08 20.70 -4.17
C PHE A 179 -3.66 20.52 -4.72
N LEU A 180 -3.52 19.92 -5.90
CA LEU A 180 -2.22 19.62 -6.51
C LEU A 180 -1.47 20.91 -6.86
N ASP A 181 -2.17 21.92 -7.38
CA ASP A 181 -1.58 23.22 -7.71
C ASP A 181 -1.07 23.94 -6.45
N ALA A 182 -1.84 23.91 -5.37
CA ALA A 182 -1.45 24.54 -4.11
C ALA A 182 -0.28 23.82 -3.41
N ASN A 183 -0.19 22.49 -3.48
CA ASN A 183 0.67 21.70 -2.59
C ASN A 183 1.80 20.90 -3.29
N SER A 184 1.79 20.76 -4.62
CA SER A 184 2.76 19.89 -5.31
C SER A 184 4.23 20.25 -5.10
N HIS A 185 4.52 21.51 -4.79
CA HIS A 185 5.87 21.98 -4.49
C HIS A 185 6.44 21.39 -3.18
N GLU A 186 5.58 20.89 -2.28
CA GLU A 186 5.99 20.27 -1.02
C GLU A 186 5.73 18.76 -0.92
N ILE A 187 5.05 18.18 -1.92
CA ILE A 187 4.70 16.76 -1.92
C ILE A 187 5.79 15.93 -2.60
N GLY A 188 6.36 15.00 -1.84
CA GLY A 188 7.28 13.99 -2.32
C GLY A 188 6.55 12.77 -2.89
N VAL A 189 5.57 12.28 -2.13
CA VAL A 189 4.84 11.03 -2.35
C VAL A 189 3.33 11.27 -2.22
N LEU A 190 2.54 10.68 -3.11
CA LEU A 190 1.09 10.55 -3.01
C LEU A 190 0.76 9.10 -2.64
N LEU A 191 0.12 8.89 -1.49
CA LEU A 191 -0.44 7.61 -1.09
C LEU A 191 -1.87 7.48 -1.59
N VAL A 192 -2.20 6.34 -2.20
CA VAL A 192 -3.53 6.07 -2.73
C VAL A 192 -3.95 4.66 -2.33
N GLU A 193 -5.15 4.52 -1.77
CA GLU A 193 -5.87 3.23 -1.76
C GLU A 193 -6.71 3.11 -3.05
N PRO A 194 -6.44 2.16 -3.96
CA PRO A 194 -7.25 1.98 -5.18
C PRO A 194 -8.71 1.64 -4.88
N GLN A 195 -8.92 0.90 -3.79
CA GLN A 195 -10.22 0.69 -3.16
C GLN A 195 -10.04 0.96 -1.66
N TRP A 196 -10.97 1.73 -1.11
CA TRP A 196 -10.91 2.07 0.30
C TRP A 196 -11.09 0.85 1.20
N GLY A 197 -10.41 0.83 2.33
CA GLY A 197 -10.66 -0.14 3.39
C GLY A 197 -11.96 0.11 4.16
N SER A 198 -11.94 -0.23 5.45
CA SER A 198 -13.08 -0.02 6.35
C SER A 198 -13.45 1.46 6.52
N SER A 199 -12.51 2.39 6.34
CA SER A 199 -12.71 3.84 6.54
C SER A 199 -13.80 4.45 5.67
N LEU A 200 -13.97 3.91 4.46
CA LEU A 200 -15.06 4.28 3.56
C LEU A 200 -15.87 3.05 3.15
N ALA A 201 -16.00 2.07 4.05
CA ALA A 201 -16.88 0.92 3.88
C ALA A 201 -16.69 0.18 2.54
N ALA A 202 -15.43 -0.06 2.15
CA ALA A 202 -15.08 -0.71 0.88
C ALA A 202 -15.50 0.03 -0.40
N GLN A 203 -15.81 1.34 -0.30
CA GLN A 203 -16.19 2.16 -1.46
C GLN A 203 -15.10 2.12 -2.54
N MET A 204 -15.52 2.05 -3.80
CA MET A 204 -14.63 2.12 -4.94
C MET A 204 -14.41 3.56 -5.38
N TRP A 205 -13.21 3.85 -5.86
CA TRP A 205 -12.96 5.08 -6.59
C TRP A 205 -13.71 5.08 -7.93
N PRO A 206 -14.28 6.22 -8.36
CA PRO A 206 -14.62 6.43 -9.77
C PRO A 206 -13.34 6.33 -10.61
N PRO A 207 -13.22 5.38 -11.56
CA PRO A 207 -11.95 5.08 -12.21
C PRO A 207 -11.32 6.28 -12.92
N GLN A 208 -12.13 7.14 -13.53
CA GLN A 208 -11.68 8.36 -14.20
C GLN A 208 -11.10 9.38 -13.22
N VAL A 209 -11.69 9.54 -12.03
CA VAL A 209 -11.21 10.49 -11.01
C VAL A 209 -9.90 9.99 -10.42
N LEU A 210 -9.78 8.68 -10.17
CA LEU A 210 -8.52 8.11 -9.68
C LEU A 210 -7.38 8.25 -10.69
N ARG A 211 -7.64 7.96 -11.97
CA ARG A 211 -6.64 8.17 -13.04
C ARG A 211 -6.22 9.62 -13.12
N HIS A 212 -7.16 10.55 -13.02
CA HIS A 212 -6.87 12.00 -13.03
C HIS A 212 -5.93 12.40 -11.89
N LEU A 213 -6.22 11.96 -10.67
CA LEU A 213 -5.35 12.20 -9.51
C LEU A 213 -3.92 11.67 -9.72
N VAL A 214 -3.81 10.40 -10.16
CA VAL A 214 -2.51 9.75 -10.37
C VAL A 214 -1.71 10.44 -11.46
N GLN A 215 -2.33 10.72 -12.61
CA GLN A 215 -1.68 11.40 -13.73
C GLN A 215 -1.26 12.83 -13.35
N GLY A 216 -2.17 13.61 -12.76
CA GLY A 216 -1.89 14.98 -12.32
C GLY A 216 -0.77 15.06 -11.29
N ALA A 217 -0.66 14.06 -10.40
CA ALA A 217 0.45 13.95 -9.46
C ALA A 217 1.78 13.62 -10.18
N GLN A 218 1.78 12.62 -11.07
CA GLN A 218 2.97 12.22 -11.83
C GLN A 218 3.50 13.34 -12.73
N GLU A 219 2.62 14.08 -13.40
CA GLU A 219 2.97 15.25 -14.23
C GLU A 219 3.67 16.36 -13.43
N ARG A 220 3.33 16.50 -12.13
CA ARG A 220 3.98 17.45 -11.21
C ARG A 220 5.25 16.87 -10.57
N GLY A 221 5.65 15.66 -10.97
CA GLY A 221 6.83 14.95 -10.47
C GLY A 221 6.65 14.39 -9.07
N ILE A 222 5.42 14.11 -8.63
CA ILE A 222 5.11 13.44 -7.37
C ILE A 222 5.17 11.92 -7.60
N LEU A 223 5.84 11.19 -6.71
CA LEU A 223 5.86 9.72 -6.77
C LEU A 223 4.54 9.18 -6.23
N VAL A 224 4.00 8.13 -6.84
CA VAL A 224 2.72 7.53 -6.44
C VAL A 224 2.97 6.18 -5.80
N CYS A 225 2.41 5.98 -4.61
CA CYS A 225 2.43 4.71 -3.88
C CYS A 225 1.01 4.17 -3.78
N SER A 226 0.77 3.03 -4.42
CA SER A 226 -0.50 2.28 -4.32
C SER A 226 -0.47 1.44 -3.04
N ASP A 227 -1.27 1.82 -2.05
CA ASP A 227 -1.51 1.02 -0.85
C ASP A 227 -2.52 -0.08 -1.17
N GLU A 228 -2.00 -1.28 -1.41
CA GLU A 228 -2.79 -2.46 -1.73
C GLU A 228 -2.98 -3.42 -0.54
N ILE A 229 -2.78 -2.97 0.71
CA ILE A 229 -2.92 -3.83 1.90
C ILE A 229 -4.31 -4.48 1.96
N MET A 230 -5.36 -3.71 1.66
CA MET A 230 -6.73 -4.22 1.66
C MET A 230 -7.15 -4.85 0.35
N CYS A 231 -6.51 -4.50 -0.76
CA CYS A 231 -7.09 -4.63 -2.09
C CYS A 231 -6.23 -5.49 -3.05
N GLY A 232 -5.00 -5.82 -2.65
CA GLY A 232 -4.09 -6.67 -3.42
C GLY A 232 -4.53 -8.14 -3.52
N LEU A 233 -3.73 -8.91 -4.28
CA LEU A 233 -3.88 -10.36 -4.45
C LEU A 233 -5.29 -10.81 -4.85
N GLY A 234 -5.90 -10.10 -5.80
CA GLY A 234 -7.17 -10.51 -6.41
C GLY A 234 -8.42 -10.21 -5.59
N ARG A 235 -8.33 -9.44 -4.49
CA ARG A 235 -9.48 -9.07 -3.67
C ARG A 235 -10.62 -8.42 -4.48
N HIS A 236 -10.30 -7.73 -5.56
CA HIS A 236 -11.26 -7.08 -6.46
C HIS A 236 -11.95 -8.04 -7.45
N GLY A 237 -11.74 -9.35 -7.36
CA GLY A 237 -12.31 -10.33 -8.29
C GLY A 237 -11.67 -10.34 -9.68
N LYS A 238 -10.63 -9.53 -9.91
CA LYS A 238 -9.73 -9.61 -11.06
C LYS A 238 -8.39 -10.14 -10.55
N GLY A 239 -8.15 -11.43 -10.73
CA GLY A 239 -6.96 -12.10 -10.21
C GLY A 239 -7.15 -13.58 -9.90
N THR A 240 -7.78 -14.32 -10.81
CA THR A 240 -7.53 -15.74 -11.13
C THR A 240 -7.90 -15.97 -12.58
#